data_AF-A0A6J0PHG4-F1
#
_entry.id   AF-A0A6J0PHG4-F1
#
_cell.length_a   1.000
_cell.length_b   1.000
_cell.length_c   1.000
_cell.angle_alpha   90.00
_cell.angle_beta   90.00
_cell.angle_gamma   90.00
#
_symmetry.space_group_name_H-M   'P 1'
#
loop_
_entity.id
_entity.type
_entity.pdbx_description
1 polymer ?
#
loop_
_entity_poly.entity_id
_entity_poly.type
_entity_poly.pdbx_seq_one_letter_code
_entity_poly.pdbx_strand_id
1 'polypeptide(L)'
;MSTSRGSVKASKDISKLKNGPDHLLVLVHGILASPNDWIYAEDELKKRLGSNFLIYASSSNAYTKTLRGVDGAGRRLADEVLNVVQKTESLKKISFLAHSLGGLFTRYAITILYNQDILNRSRHENVISSSIITSEKSACFSNLGKIAGLEPINFITLATPHLGVRGKKQLPFLLGVPILEKLAPPLAPIFIGRTGRQLFLTDGKPSKPPLLLRMTSDYEDNKFISALASFKSRTLYANVSFDHMVGWRTSSIRRESELVEPSRRSLDGYKHVVDVEYCPPVPSEGPHFPAKAARAKEAAQTASNTQHTAEYYDMMEEEMIRGLQRVGWKKVDVSFHSAFWPFFAHNNIHVKSEWLHSAGAGVIAHVADNLKRQESHTFLAANL
;
A
#
# COMPACT_ATOMS: atom_id res chain seq x y z
N MET A 1 13.02 -38.39 62.06
CA MET A 1 11.90 -38.49 61.10
C MET A 1 11.98 -37.32 60.14
N SER A 2 12.05 -37.68 58.85
CA SER A 2 11.90 -36.92 57.60
C SER A 2 11.81 -35.38 57.61
N THR A 3 12.78 -34.79 56.91
CA THR A 3 12.80 -33.44 56.34
C THR A 3 11.79 -33.29 55.18
N SER A 4 10.86 -32.34 55.24
CA SER A 4 10.03 -31.96 54.09
C SER A 4 10.65 -30.79 53.33
N ARG A 5 11.41 -31.12 52.27
CA ARG A 5 11.76 -30.18 51.20
C ARG A 5 10.48 -29.84 50.42
N GLY A 6 9.98 -28.62 50.59
CA GLY A 6 8.98 -28.05 49.68
C GLY A 6 9.61 -27.80 48.32
N SER A 7 9.18 -28.57 47.31
CA SER A 7 9.57 -28.36 45.92
C SER A 7 8.86 -27.11 45.38
N VAL A 8 9.63 -26.04 45.20
CA VAL A 8 9.20 -24.89 44.40
C VAL A 8 9.09 -25.38 42.96
N LYS A 9 7.86 -25.53 42.46
CA LYS A 9 7.53 -25.73 41.04
C LYS A 9 7.89 -24.47 40.25
N ALA A 10 9.18 -24.21 40.06
CA ALA A 10 9.70 -23.29 39.06
C ALA A 10 9.87 -24.06 37.74
N SER A 11 8.75 -24.33 37.07
CA SER A 11 8.73 -25.07 35.79
C SER A 11 7.61 -24.55 34.88
N LYS A 12 7.50 -23.22 34.75
CA LYS A 12 6.61 -22.59 33.75
C LYS A 12 7.20 -21.40 33.01
N ASP A 13 8.46 -21.04 33.23
CA ASP A 13 9.09 -19.85 32.61
C ASP A 13 10.31 -20.14 31.71
N ILE A 14 10.56 -21.40 31.36
CA ILE A 14 11.74 -21.78 30.54
C ILE A 14 11.42 -21.87 29.03
N SER A 15 10.16 -21.71 28.60
CA SER A 15 9.80 -21.75 27.17
C SER A 15 9.80 -20.39 26.44
N LYS A 16 10.14 -19.28 27.11
CA LYS A 16 10.32 -17.96 26.47
C LYS A 16 11.76 -17.71 25.99
N LEU A 17 12.51 -18.76 25.66
CA LEU A 17 13.84 -18.61 25.09
C LEU A 17 13.75 -18.34 23.57
N LYS A 18 14.09 -17.10 23.18
CA LYS A 18 14.57 -16.66 21.86
C LYS A 18 13.78 -17.10 20.62
N ASN A 19 12.63 -16.49 20.37
CA ASN A 19 12.24 -16.25 18.98
C ASN A 19 12.12 -14.74 18.82
N GLY A 20 12.93 -14.17 17.93
CA GLY A 20 12.84 -12.76 17.55
C GLY A 20 11.46 -12.44 16.94
N PRO A 21 11.22 -11.20 16.50
CA PRO A 21 9.96 -10.84 15.85
C PRO A 21 9.68 -11.78 14.68
N ASP A 22 8.43 -12.23 14.53
CA ASP A 22 8.01 -13.16 13.48
C ASP A 22 7.25 -12.46 12.34
N HIS A 23 6.93 -11.18 12.50
CA HIS A 23 6.17 -10.38 11.55
C HIS A 23 6.86 -9.06 11.25
N LEU A 24 7.23 -8.85 9.99
CA LEU A 24 7.74 -7.57 9.51
C LEU A 24 6.58 -6.65 9.12
N LEU A 25 6.49 -5.47 9.72
CA LEU A 25 5.62 -4.39 9.27
C LEU A 25 6.47 -3.27 8.67
N VAL A 26 6.42 -3.11 7.36
CA VAL A 26 7.17 -2.08 6.64
C VAL A 26 6.31 -0.81 6.51
N LEU A 27 6.80 0.30 7.07
CA LEU A 27 6.18 1.62 6.94
C LEU A 27 6.79 2.38 5.75
N VAL A 28 5.97 2.87 4.82
CA VAL A 28 6.46 3.47 3.56
C VAL A 28 5.89 4.87 3.38
N HIS A 29 6.76 5.87 3.45
CA HIS A 29 6.38 7.28 3.41
C HIS A 29 6.03 7.78 2.00
N GLY A 30 5.32 8.93 1.94
CA GLY A 30 4.91 9.59 0.71
C GLY A 30 5.97 10.47 0.03
N ILE A 31 5.52 11.33 -0.90
CA ILE A 31 6.36 12.24 -1.68
C ILE A 31 7.08 13.26 -0.78
N LEU A 32 8.37 13.52 -1.04
CA LEU A 32 9.23 14.43 -0.28
C LEU A 32 9.28 14.19 1.26
N ALA A 33 8.78 13.05 1.72
CA ALA A 33 8.77 12.66 3.12
C ALA A 33 10.02 11.85 3.50
N SER A 34 10.08 11.44 4.76
CA SER A 34 11.16 10.61 5.32
C SER A 34 10.58 9.63 6.35
N PRO A 35 11.38 8.69 6.88
CA PRO A 35 10.96 7.85 8.00
C PRO A 35 10.43 8.63 9.21
N ASN A 36 10.88 9.88 9.42
CA ASN A 36 10.47 10.69 10.56
C ASN A 36 8.96 11.01 10.56
N ASP A 37 8.31 10.99 9.39
CA ASP A 37 6.86 11.20 9.28
C ASP A 37 6.06 10.05 9.93
N TRP A 38 6.72 8.92 10.24
CA TRP A 38 6.11 7.77 10.91
C TRP A 38 6.36 7.71 12.42
N ILE A 39 7.08 8.65 13.05
CA ILE A 39 7.47 8.56 14.47
C ILE A 39 6.26 8.25 15.37
N TYR A 40 5.19 9.05 15.27
CA TYR A 40 3.99 8.83 16.08
C TYR A 40 3.36 7.47 15.83
N ALA A 41 3.17 7.11 14.55
CA ALA A 41 2.52 5.86 14.18
C ALA A 41 3.34 4.66 14.61
N GLU A 42 4.67 4.71 14.45
CA GLU A 42 5.59 3.68 14.89
C GLU A 42 5.50 3.45 16.41
N ASP A 43 5.50 4.53 17.19
CA ASP A 43 5.37 4.44 18.65
C ASP A 43 4.02 3.84 19.06
N GLU A 44 2.93 4.27 18.44
CA GLU A 44 1.60 3.75 18.75
C GLU A 44 1.44 2.29 18.31
N LEU A 45 1.98 1.92 17.15
CA LEU A 45 1.97 0.53 16.66
C LEU A 45 2.82 -0.37 17.56
N LYS A 46 4.00 0.06 18.01
CA LYS A 46 4.83 -0.68 18.97
C LYS A 46 4.07 -0.95 20.27
N LYS A 47 3.40 0.06 20.82
CA LYS A 47 2.60 -0.06 22.04
C LYS A 47 1.46 -1.08 21.90
N ARG A 48 0.76 -1.10 20.76
CA ARG A 48 -0.45 -1.92 20.56
C ARG A 48 -0.19 -3.34 20.06
N LEU A 49 0.81 -3.51 19.20
CA LEU A 49 1.12 -4.78 18.54
C LEU A 49 2.11 -5.65 19.32
N GLY A 50 2.94 -5.04 20.17
CA GLY A 50 3.91 -5.75 21.01
C GLY A 50 5.13 -6.27 20.23
N SER A 51 5.94 -7.09 20.90
CA SER A 51 7.28 -7.50 20.44
C SER A 51 7.30 -8.51 19.28
N ASN A 52 6.15 -9.06 18.88
CA ASN A 52 6.07 -9.99 17.75
C ASN A 52 6.32 -9.29 16.41
N PHE A 53 6.06 -7.98 16.35
CA PHE A 53 6.26 -7.17 15.16
C PHE A 53 7.65 -6.52 15.15
N LEU A 54 8.37 -6.72 14.06
CA LEU A 54 9.46 -5.84 13.64
C LEU A 54 8.84 -4.71 12.82
N ILE A 55 8.65 -3.55 13.45
CA ILE A 55 8.15 -2.35 12.75
C ILE A 55 9.36 -1.62 12.16
N TYR A 56 9.35 -1.42 10.84
CA TYR A 56 10.48 -0.88 10.10
C TYR A 56 10.04 0.25 9.17
N ALA A 57 10.44 1.48 9.49
CA ALA A 57 10.20 2.64 8.64
C ALA A 57 11.26 2.74 7.52
N SER A 58 10.82 2.53 6.28
CA SER A 58 11.69 2.52 5.09
C SER A 58 12.32 3.87 4.83
N SER A 59 13.64 3.88 4.63
CA SER A 59 14.44 5.08 4.32
C SER A 59 14.86 5.16 2.84
N SER A 60 14.65 4.07 2.09
CA SER A 60 15.07 3.87 0.70
C SER A 60 14.73 5.02 -0.25
N ASN A 61 13.65 5.75 0.05
CA ASN A 61 13.09 6.78 -0.82
C ASN A 61 13.05 8.18 -0.20
N ALA A 62 13.74 8.44 0.91
CA ALA A 62 13.68 9.72 1.60
C ALA A 62 13.93 10.95 0.70
N TYR A 63 13.18 12.02 0.95
CA TYR A 63 13.31 13.33 0.33
C TYR A 63 13.15 13.30 -1.20
N THR A 64 14.08 13.89 -1.94
CA THR A 64 14.03 14.04 -3.40
C THR A 64 14.14 12.71 -4.16
N LYS A 65 14.54 11.61 -3.51
CA LYS A 65 14.56 10.27 -4.12
C LYS A 65 13.15 9.83 -4.55
N THR A 66 12.11 10.32 -3.89
CA THR A 66 10.69 10.11 -4.27
C THR A 66 10.33 10.62 -5.66
N LEU A 67 11.10 11.56 -6.23
CA LEU A 67 10.83 12.16 -7.54
C LEU A 67 11.42 11.36 -8.72
N ARG A 68 12.20 10.30 -8.43
CA ARG A 68 12.93 9.48 -9.43
C ARG A 68 12.09 8.37 -10.07
N GLY A 69 10.76 8.44 -9.94
CA GLY A 69 9.82 7.48 -10.51
C GLY A 69 9.39 6.39 -9.52
N VAL A 70 8.13 6.00 -9.60
CA VAL A 70 7.47 4.92 -8.84
C VAL A 70 8.21 3.60 -9.02
N ASP A 71 8.61 3.28 -10.25
CA ASP A 71 9.34 2.04 -10.55
C ASP A 71 10.75 2.03 -9.94
N GLY A 72 11.45 3.17 -9.99
CA GLY A 72 12.76 3.31 -9.36
C GLY A 72 12.67 3.26 -7.83
N ALA A 73 11.63 3.87 -7.27
CA ALA A 73 11.37 3.85 -5.82
C ALA A 73 10.96 2.46 -5.33
N GLY A 74 10.12 1.74 -6.08
CA GLY A 74 9.74 0.37 -5.77
C GLY A 74 10.91 -0.61 -5.81
N ARG A 75 11.85 -0.48 -6.76
CA ARG A 75 13.09 -1.27 -6.76
C ARG A 75 13.91 -1.07 -5.48
N ARG A 76 14.19 0.19 -5.12
CA ARG A 76 14.94 0.50 -3.89
C ARG A 76 14.24 0.00 -2.64
N LEU A 77 12.91 0.09 -2.59
CA LEU A 77 12.13 -0.44 -1.48
C LEU A 77 12.22 -1.97 -1.41
N ALA A 78 12.10 -2.67 -2.55
CA ALA A 78 12.27 -4.12 -2.60
C ALA A 78 13.66 -4.55 -2.11
N ASP A 79 14.73 -3.88 -2.57
CA ASP A 79 16.10 -4.15 -2.12
C ASP A 79 16.27 -3.93 -0.60
N GLU A 80 15.71 -2.84 -0.07
CA GLU A 80 15.74 -2.57 1.39
C GLU A 80 14.98 -3.63 2.18
N VAL A 81 13.79 -4.04 1.73
CA VAL A 81 13.00 -5.11 2.37
C VAL A 81 13.76 -6.43 2.37
N LEU A 82 14.35 -6.84 1.25
CA LEU A 82 15.16 -8.06 1.18
C LEU A 82 16.31 -8.03 2.19
N ASN A 83 17.00 -6.90 2.31
CA ASN A 83 18.08 -6.74 3.28
C ASN A 83 17.58 -6.87 4.73
N VAL A 84 16.40 -6.37 5.06
CA VAL A 84 15.80 -6.53 6.40
C VAL A 84 15.43 -7.99 6.66
N VAL A 85 14.82 -8.65 5.68
CA VAL A 85 14.42 -10.06 5.79
C VAL A 85 15.64 -10.97 5.96
N GLN A 86 16.70 -10.78 5.16
CA GLN A 86 17.93 -11.56 5.25
C GLN A 86 18.66 -11.40 6.58
N LYS A 87 18.55 -10.23 7.23
CA LYS A 87 19.17 -9.95 8.53
C LYS A 87 18.36 -10.48 9.72
N THR A 88 17.11 -10.92 9.48
CA THR A 88 16.17 -11.27 10.56
C THR A 88 15.53 -12.63 10.29
N GLU A 89 16.28 -13.70 10.57
CA GLU A 89 15.88 -15.09 10.28
C GLU A 89 14.57 -15.54 10.95
N SER A 90 14.16 -14.87 12.04
CA SER A 90 12.92 -15.20 12.75
C SER A 90 11.64 -14.82 12.01
N LEU A 91 11.74 -13.96 10.99
CA LEU A 91 10.59 -13.46 10.25
C LEU A 91 9.89 -14.58 9.46
N LYS A 92 8.57 -14.61 9.55
CA LYS A 92 7.69 -15.54 8.84
C LYS A 92 6.61 -14.81 8.05
N LYS A 93 6.18 -13.64 8.52
CA LYS A 93 5.08 -12.85 7.99
C LYS A 93 5.56 -11.47 7.55
N ILE A 94 4.91 -10.89 6.55
CA ILE A 94 5.14 -9.52 6.10
C ILE A 94 3.83 -8.75 5.89
N SER A 95 3.82 -7.51 6.33
CA SER A 95 2.78 -6.52 6.10
C SER A 95 3.38 -5.19 5.66
N PHE A 96 2.59 -4.40 4.95
CA PHE A 96 2.95 -3.05 4.54
C PHE A 96 1.89 -2.06 5.02
N LEU A 97 2.35 -0.93 5.54
CA LEU A 97 1.54 0.26 5.80
C LEU A 97 2.17 1.44 5.05
N ALA A 98 1.47 1.96 4.06
CA ALA A 98 2.03 2.97 3.18
C ALA A 98 1.17 4.22 3.12
N HIS A 99 1.78 5.40 3.12
CA HIS A 99 1.09 6.69 3.02
C HIS A 99 1.31 7.30 1.64
N SER A 100 0.25 7.85 1.06
CA SER A 100 0.30 8.65 -0.16
C SER A 100 1.02 7.90 -1.29
N LEU A 101 2.00 8.53 -1.93
CA LEU A 101 2.84 7.94 -2.98
C LEU A 101 3.56 6.65 -2.54
N GLY A 102 3.81 6.47 -1.23
CA GLY A 102 4.38 5.25 -0.67
C GLY A 102 3.59 4.00 -1.06
N GLY A 103 2.26 4.08 -1.16
CA GLY A 103 1.45 2.93 -1.57
C GLY A 103 1.69 2.50 -3.01
N LEU A 104 2.02 3.43 -3.90
CA LEU A 104 2.43 3.11 -5.28
C LEU A 104 3.83 2.51 -5.32
N PHE A 105 4.77 3.01 -4.50
CA PHE A 105 6.09 2.40 -4.36
C PHE A 105 5.98 0.95 -3.87
N THR A 106 5.14 0.71 -2.86
CA THR A 106 4.88 -0.62 -2.32
C THR A 106 4.26 -1.53 -3.37
N ARG A 107 3.24 -1.08 -4.13
CA ARG A 107 2.66 -1.87 -5.23
C ARG A 107 3.71 -2.33 -6.25
N TYR A 108 4.70 -1.49 -6.53
CA TYR A 108 5.78 -1.87 -7.43
C TYR A 108 6.78 -2.82 -6.77
N ALA A 109 7.13 -2.56 -5.50
CA ALA A 109 8.06 -3.40 -4.74
C ALA A 109 7.55 -4.83 -4.53
N ILE A 110 6.28 -5.01 -4.15
CA ILE A 110 5.74 -6.35 -3.87
C ILE A 110 5.80 -7.27 -5.09
N THR A 111 5.69 -6.74 -6.31
CA THR A 111 5.83 -7.54 -7.53
C THR A 111 7.25 -8.03 -7.75
N ILE A 112 8.25 -7.21 -7.45
CA ILE A 112 9.66 -7.62 -7.52
C ILE A 112 9.90 -8.76 -6.53
N LEU A 113 9.47 -8.56 -5.29
CA LEU A 113 9.63 -9.53 -4.20
C LEU A 113 8.90 -10.85 -4.49
N TYR A 114 7.68 -10.77 -5.05
CA TYR A 114 6.89 -11.92 -5.46
C TYR A 114 7.55 -12.73 -6.58
N ASN A 115 8.05 -12.03 -7.61
CA ASN A 115 8.68 -12.68 -8.75
C ASN A 115 9.99 -13.38 -8.39
N GLN A 116 10.79 -12.79 -7.50
CA GLN A 116 12.00 -13.44 -7.01
C GLN A 116 11.68 -14.76 -6.32
N ASP A 117 10.59 -14.84 -5.56
CA ASP A 117 10.17 -16.09 -4.92
C ASP A 117 9.74 -17.14 -5.94
N ILE A 118 9.03 -16.75 -7.01
CA ILE A 118 8.69 -17.66 -8.11
C ILE A 118 9.97 -18.20 -8.77
N LEU A 119 10.90 -17.32 -9.13
CA LEU A 119 12.15 -17.71 -9.79
C LEU A 119 13.00 -18.64 -8.91
N ASN A 120 13.04 -18.38 -7.61
CA ASN A 120 13.76 -19.24 -6.65
C ASN A 120 13.11 -20.61 -6.53
N ARG A 121 11.77 -20.69 -6.49
CA ARG A 121 11.04 -21.98 -6.49
C ARG A 121 11.30 -22.78 -7.76
N SER A 122 11.18 -22.17 -8.94
CA SER A 122 11.44 -22.85 -10.21
C SER A 122 12.88 -23.38 -10.33
N ARG A 123 13.86 -22.67 -9.77
CA ARG A 123 15.25 -23.16 -9.69
C ARG A 123 15.38 -24.39 -8.79
N HIS A 124 14.73 -24.39 -7.63
CA HIS A 124 14.75 -25.54 -6.72
C HIS A 124 13.98 -26.74 -7.26
N GLU A 125 12.82 -26.53 -7.91
CA GLU A 125 12.03 -27.59 -8.54
C GLU A 125 12.76 -28.24 -9.71
N ASN A 126 13.53 -27.47 -10.50
CA ASN A 126 14.37 -28.01 -11.57
C ASN A 126 15.55 -28.84 -11.04
N VAL A 127 16.02 -28.58 -9.81
CA VAL A 127 17.07 -29.39 -9.14
C VAL A 127 16.48 -30.65 -8.50
N ILE A 128 15.25 -30.59 -7.97
CA ILE A 128 14.58 -31.73 -7.33
C ILE A 128 13.97 -32.69 -8.38
N SER A 129 13.48 -32.18 -9.51
CA SER A 129 12.92 -32.98 -10.62
C SER A 129 13.96 -33.88 -11.30
N SER A 130 15.26 -33.64 -11.09
CA SER A 130 16.32 -34.59 -11.45
C SER A 130 16.50 -35.76 -10.47
N SER A 131 15.71 -35.85 -9.38
CA SER A 131 15.96 -36.85 -8.35
C SER A 131 14.77 -37.60 -7.76
N ILE A 132 13.52 -37.10 -7.70
CA ILE A 132 12.41 -37.90 -7.14
C ILE A 132 11.06 -37.57 -7.80
N ILE A 133 10.41 -38.58 -8.39
CA ILE A 133 8.97 -38.60 -8.66
C ILE A 133 8.29 -39.12 -7.40
N THR A 134 7.42 -38.34 -6.73
CA THR A 134 6.18 -38.85 -6.12
C THR A 134 5.28 -37.77 -5.50
N SER A 135 4.00 -37.93 -5.85
CA SER A 135 2.74 -37.66 -5.12
C SER A 135 2.40 -36.25 -4.65
N GLU A 136 1.50 -35.66 -5.42
CA GLU A 136 0.50 -34.69 -5.02
C GLU A 136 -0.35 -35.18 -3.84
N LYS A 137 -0.57 -34.31 -2.85
CA LYS A 137 -1.85 -34.04 -2.15
C LYS A 137 -1.62 -33.27 -0.85
N SER A 138 -1.59 -31.94 -0.95
CA SER A 138 -2.03 -30.99 0.11
C SER A 138 -1.98 -29.56 -0.42
N ALA A 139 -2.81 -29.26 -1.42
CA ALA A 139 -2.83 -27.96 -2.12
C ALA A 139 -4.16 -27.23 -1.84
N CYS A 140 -4.38 -26.86 -0.58
CA CYS A 140 -5.42 -25.88 -0.24
C CYS A 140 -4.85 -25.04 0.91
N PHE A 141 -4.65 -23.73 0.66
CA PHE A 141 -3.99 -22.71 1.49
C PHE A 141 -2.45 -22.55 1.42
N SER A 142 -1.67 -23.55 1.01
CA SER A 142 -0.19 -23.48 0.95
C SER A 142 0.41 -22.79 -0.30
N ASN A 143 -0.44 -22.38 -1.26
CA ASN A 143 -0.02 -21.89 -2.59
C ASN A 143 -0.24 -20.38 -2.85
N LEU A 144 -0.58 -19.57 -1.83
CA LEU A 144 -0.52 -18.12 -1.99
C LEU A 144 0.95 -17.71 -2.13
N GLY A 145 1.31 -17.07 -3.23
CA GLY A 145 2.72 -16.76 -3.51
C GLY A 145 3.33 -15.86 -2.42
N LYS A 146 4.60 -16.11 -2.11
CA LYS A 146 5.31 -15.42 -1.03
C LYS A 146 5.75 -14.02 -1.45
N ILE A 147 6.07 -13.18 -0.47
CA ILE A 147 6.70 -11.88 -0.68
C ILE A 147 8.01 -11.88 0.10
N ALA A 148 9.14 -11.87 -0.62
CA ALA A 148 10.48 -11.95 -0.02
C ALA A 148 10.68 -13.21 0.84
N GLY A 149 10.08 -14.34 0.44
CA GLY A 149 10.09 -15.60 1.18
C GLY A 149 9.11 -15.67 2.36
N LEU A 150 8.44 -14.56 2.69
CA LEU A 150 7.53 -14.42 3.82
C LEU A 150 6.05 -14.56 3.41
N GLU A 151 5.22 -14.94 4.37
CA GLU A 151 3.76 -14.98 4.22
C GLU A 151 3.17 -13.56 4.21
N PRO A 152 2.54 -13.12 3.11
CA PRO A 152 1.95 -11.78 3.03
C PRO A 152 0.62 -11.70 3.78
N ILE A 153 0.55 -10.86 4.83
CA ILE A 153 -0.63 -10.73 5.68
C ILE A 153 -1.45 -9.50 5.31
N ASN A 154 -0.90 -8.29 5.46
CA ASN A 154 -1.64 -7.05 5.21
C ASN A 154 -0.97 -6.15 4.19
N PHE A 155 -1.74 -5.67 3.22
CA PHE A 155 -1.39 -4.56 2.36
C PHE A 155 -2.30 -3.37 2.70
N ILE A 156 -1.78 -2.36 3.39
CA ILE A 156 -2.55 -1.21 3.87
C ILE A 156 -2.02 0.08 3.24
N THR A 157 -2.93 0.89 2.73
CA THR A 157 -2.59 2.21 2.19
C THR A 157 -3.44 3.32 2.82
N LEU A 158 -2.82 4.46 3.09
CA LEU A 158 -3.44 5.66 3.63
C LEU A 158 -3.34 6.78 2.59
N ALA A 159 -4.47 7.27 2.07
CA ALA A 159 -4.54 8.34 1.09
C ALA A 159 -3.62 8.15 -0.13
N THR A 160 -3.53 6.92 -0.67
CA THR A 160 -2.68 6.62 -1.85
C THR A 160 -3.40 6.92 -3.16
N PRO A 161 -2.79 7.63 -4.14
CA PRO A 161 -3.41 7.91 -5.42
C PRO A 161 -3.33 6.69 -6.37
N HIS A 162 -4.10 5.62 -6.10
CA HIS A 162 -4.00 4.36 -6.84
C HIS A 162 -4.30 4.47 -8.34
N LEU A 163 -5.10 5.46 -8.72
CA LEU A 163 -5.55 5.76 -10.08
C LEU A 163 -4.82 6.98 -10.68
N GLY A 164 -3.78 7.49 -10.00
CA GLY A 164 -3.13 8.75 -10.38
C GLY A 164 -3.90 9.99 -9.87
N VAL A 165 -3.57 11.14 -10.45
CA VAL A 165 -4.12 12.46 -10.07
C VAL A 165 -4.75 13.15 -11.28
N ARG A 166 -5.98 13.67 -11.12
CA ARG A 166 -6.68 14.43 -12.16
C ARG A 166 -6.29 15.91 -12.07
N GLY A 167 -5.83 16.50 -13.18
CA GLY A 167 -5.37 17.90 -13.23
C GLY A 167 -6.45 18.99 -13.04
N LYS A 168 -7.73 18.65 -12.91
CA LYS A 168 -8.81 19.65 -12.71
C LYS A 168 -9.36 19.59 -11.28
N LYS A 169 -9.33 20.74 -10.59
CA LYS A 169 -9.81 21.01 -9.21
C LYS A 169 -9.04 20.35 -8.04
N GLN A 170 -8.15 19.37 -8.27
CA GLN A 170 -7.24 18.82 -7.25
C GLN A 170 -5.89 19.55 -7.16
N LEU A 171 -5.82 20.79 -7.68
CA LEU A 171 -4.64 21.65 -7.61
C LEU A 171 -5.07 23.11 -7.49
N PRO A 172 -5.17 23.67 -6.28
CA PRO A 172 -4.68 25.01 -6.03
C PRO A 172 -3.27 24.83 -5.47
N PHE A 173 -2.25 24.84 -6.34
CA PHE A 173 -0.83 24.91 -5.98
C PHE A 173 -0.18 23.66 -5.35
N LEU A 174 0.45 22.86 -6.22
CA LEU A 174 1.70 22.09 -6.02
C LEU A 174 2.08 21.69 -4.57
N LEU A 175 1.22 20.92 -3.90
CA LEU A 175 1.57 20.17 -2.68
C LEU A 175 2.08 21.04 -1.50
N GLY A 176 1.84 22.36 -1.50
CA GLY A 176 2.21 23.26 -0.40
C GLY A 176 3.71 23.44 -0.15
N VAL A 177 4.56 23.30 -1.18
CA VAL A 177 6.02 23.50 -1.08
C VAL A 177 6.41 24.86 -1.68
N PRO A 178 6.86 25.86 -0.88
CA PRO A 178 7.11 27.24 -1.35
C PRO A 178 8.10 27.38 -2.52
N ILE A 179 9.03 26.43 -2.66
CA ILE A 179 10.05 26.44 -3.72
C ILE A 179 9.43 26.12 -5.10
N LEU A 180 8.29 25.43 -5.12
CA LEU A 180 7.56 25.09 -6.35
C LEU A 180 6.64 26.22 -6.83
N GLU A 181 6.37 27.23 -6.01
CA GLU A 181 5.36 28.26 -6.27
C GLU A 181 5.89 29.45 -7.09
N LYS A 182 7.21 29.62 -7.21
CA LYS A 182 7.83 30.78 -7.89
C LYS A 182 7.96 30.66 -9.42
N LEU A 183 7.18 29.80 -10.08
CA LEU A 183 7.21 29.62 -11.54
C LEU A 183 5.79 29.55 -12.15
N ALA A 184 5.39 30.50 -13.01
CA ALA A 184 4.14 30.49 -13.82
C ALA A 184 4.32 31.33 -15.12
N PRO A 185 3.55 31.19 -16.26
CA PRO A 185 2.55 30.20 -16.76
C PRO A 185 2.88 29.67 -18.22
N PRO A 186 2.06 28.86 -18.98
CA PRO A 186 0.83 28.08 -18.70
C PRO A 186 1.00 26.53 -18.81
N LEU A 187 2.23 26.00 -18.93
CA LEU A 187 2.53 24.55 -19.08
C LEU A 187 3.73 24.04 -18.24
N ALA A 188 4.40 24.91 -17.47
CA ALA A 188 5.61 24.59 -16.70
C ALA A 188 5.52 23.45 -15.64
N PRO A 189 4.38 23.14 -14.98
CA PRO A 189 4.35 22.20 -13.83
C PRO A 189 3.96 20.73 -14.11
N ILE A 190 3.70 20.31 -15.34
CA ILE A 190 3.20 18.94 -15.66
C ILE A 190 4.21 17.82 -15.23
N PHE A 191 5.46 18.17 -14.84
CA PHE A 191 6.65 17.33 -15.02
C PHE A 191 7.77 17.44 -13.96
N ILE A 192 7.54 17.72 -12.67
CA ILE A 192 8.68 17.70 -11.72
C ILE A 192 9.04 16.27 -11.32
N GLY A 193 9.98 15.72 -12.09
CA GLY A 193 10.49 14.37 -11.94
C GLY A 193 9.69 13.30 -12.69
N ARG A 194 10.25 12.11 -12.74
CA ARG A 194 9.64 10.95 -13.42
C ARG A 194 8.35 10.49 -12.72
N THR A 195 8.27 10.69 -11.40
CA THR A 195 7.09 10.37 -10.59
C THR A 195 5.87 11.17 -11.01
N GLY A 196 6.02 12.49 -11.22
CA GLY A 196 4.90 13.33 -11.66
C GLY A 196 4.29 12.82 -12.97
N ARG A 197 5.13 12.48 -13.96
CA ARG A 197 4.67 11.88 -15.22
C ARG A 197 3.83 10.63 -15.05
N GLN A 198 4.24 9.77 -14.11
CA GLN A 198 3.53 8.53 -13.82
C GLN A 198 2.20 8.79 -13.11
N LEU A 199 2.15 9.75 -12.18
CA LEU A 199 0.90 10.15 -11.49
C LEU A 199 -0.12 10.79 -12.43
N PHE A 200 0.34 11.57 -13.40
CA PHE A 200 -0.51 12.18 -14.44
C PHE A 200 -0.70 11.27 -15.66
N LEU A 201 -0.26 10.01 -15.62
CA LEU A 201 -0.42 9.05 -16.72
C LEU A 201 0.18 9.49 -18.07
N THR A 202 1.14 10.44 -18.04
CA THR A 202 1.82 10.98 -19.23
C THR A 202 3.18 10.31 -19.48
N ASP A 203 3.51 9.27 -18.73
CA ASP A 203 4.76 8.52 -18.88
C ASP A 203 4.74 7.54 -20.06
N GLY A 204 5.92 7.30 -20.64
CA GLY A 204 6.09 6.38 -21.78
C GLY A 204 5.62 6.94 -23.12
N LYS A 205 5.77 6.11 -24.17
CA LYS A 205 5.29 6.42 -25.52
C LYS A 205 3.75 6.39 -25.57
N PRO A 206 3.09 7.15 -26.47
CA PRO A 206 1.64 7.12 -26.61
C PRO A 206 1.07 5.71 -26.86
N SER A 207 1.78 4.89 -27.63
CA SER A 207 1.40 3.51 -27.95
C SER A 207 1.57 2.51 -26.79
N LYS A 208 2.13 2.93 -25.65
CA LYS A 208 2.30 2.07 -24.48
C LYS A 208 1.42 2.53 -23.32
N PRO A 209 0.83 1.59 -22.56
CA PRO A 209 0.08 1.94 -21.36
C PRO A 209 0.99 2.65 -20.33
N PRO A 210 0.47 3.67 -19.62
CA PRO A 210 1.21 4.34 -18.54
C PRO A 210 1.52 3.35 -17.40
N LEU A 211 2.53 3.65 -16.58
CA LEU A 211 2.97 2.72 -15.53
C LEU A 211 1.85 2.32 -14.57
N LEU A 212 1.02 3.27 -14.12
CA LEU A 212 -0.04 2.95 -13.16
C LEU A 212 -1.06 1.97 -13.72
N LEU A 213 -1.42 2.08 -15.01
CA LEU A 213 -2.27 1.11 -15.69
C LEU A 213 -1.59 -0.26 -15.76
N ARG A 214 -0.28 -0.31 -16.09
CA ARG A 214 0.49 -1.57 -16.10
C ARG A 214 0.52 -2.25 -14.74
N MET A 215 0.49 -1.48 -13.65
CA MET A 215 0.42 -2.01 -12.28
C MET A 215 -0.97 -2.54 -11.89
N THR A 216 -1.92 -2.63 -12.83
CA THR A 216 -3.27 -3.17 -12.62
C THR A 216 -3.51 -4.47 -13.39
N SER A 217 -2.47 -5.04 -14.00
CA SER A 217 -2.50 -6.36 -14.64
C SER A 217 -1.24 -7.16 -14.33
N ASP A 218 -1.33 -8.47 -14.56
CA ASP A 218 -0.15 -9.30 -14.73
C ASP A 218 0.25 -9.25 -16.21
N TYR A 219 1.46 -8.80 -16.51
CA TYR A 219 1.95 -8.65 -17.88
C TYR A 219 3.41 -9.04 -17.99
N GLU A 220 3.72 -9.93 -18.94
CA GLU A 220 5.03 -10.57 -19.09
C GLU A 220 5.50 -11.14 -17.74
N ASP A 221 6.70 -10.72 -17.32
CA ASP A 221 7.34 -11.12 -16.07
C ASP A 221 6.78 -10.37 -14.85
N ASN A 222 5.98 -9.31 -15.01
CA ASN A 222 5.48 -8.53 -13.87
C ASN A 222 4.11 -9.02 -13.42
N LYS A 223 4.05 -9.57 -12.21
CA LYS A 223 2.84 -10.14 -11.60
C LYS A 223 2.21 -9.20 -10.56
N PHE A 224 1.74 -8.02 -10.98
CA PHE A 224 1.22 -6.99 -10.06
C PHE A 224 -0.05 -7.40 -9.32
N ILE A 225 -1.03 -7.96 -10.04
CA ILE A 225 -2.30 -8.38 -9.44
C ILE A 225 -2.10 -9.66 -8.64
N SER A 226 -1.32 -10.62 -9.14
CA SER A 226 -0.99 -11.83 -8.36
C SER A 226 -0.26 -11.48 -7.05
N ALA A 227 0.71 -10.55 -7.07
CA ALA A 227 1.41 -10.11 -5.86
C ALA A 227 0.48 -9.38 -4.86
N LEU A 228 -0.51 -8.62 -5.35
CA LEU A 228 -1.54 -8.04 -4.48
C LEU A 228 -2.50 -9.11 -3.93
N ALA A 229 -2.89 -10.06 -4.77
CA ALA A 229 -3.81 -11.14 -4.43
C ALA A 229 -3.25 -12.08 -3.36
N SER A 230 -1.92 -12.22 -3.26
CA SER A 230 -1.32 -13.10 -2.26
C SER A 230 -1.52 -12.63 -0.82
N PHE A 231 -1.69 -11.32 -0.57
CA PHE A 231 -1.98 -10.80 0.77
C PHE A 231 -3.33 -11.31 1.29
N LYS A 232 -3.36 -11.77 2.55
CA LYS A 232 -4.63 -12.18 3.19
C LYS A 232 -5.64 -11.02 3.28
N SER A 233 -5.15 -9.82 3.56
CA SER A 233 -5.97 -8.62 3.70
C SER A 233 -5.38 -7.45 2.92
N ARG A 234 -6.25 -6.70 2.22
CA ARG A 234 -5.93 -5.47 1.52
C ARG A 234 -6.87 -4.37 2.00
N THR A 235 -6.34 -3.30 2.58
CA THR A 235 -7.14 -2.22 3.17
C THR A 235 -6.75 -0.85 2.61
N LEU A 236 -7.75 -0.08 2.19
CA LEU A 236 -7.62 1.30 1.74
C LEU A 236 -8.20 2.22 2.80
N TYR A 237 -7.44 3.21 3.25
CA TYR A 237 -7.96 4.32 4.02
C TYR A 237 -7.99 5.56 3.14
N ALA A 238 -9.18 6.11 2.94
CA ALA A 238 -9.42 7.23 2.03
C ALA A 238 -10.05 8.40 2.77
N ASN A 239 -9.52 9.60 2.56
CA ASN A 239 -10.14 10.81 3.07
C ASN A 239 -11.34 11.18 2.21
N VAL A 240 -12.53 11.29 2.82
CA VAL A 240 -13.76 11.65 2.09
C VAL A 240 -13.82 13.14 1.73
N SER A 241 -13.06 13.96 2.45
CA SER A 241 -13.05 15.42 2.30
C SER A 241 -11.71 16.01 2.75
N PHE A 242 -11.44 17.24 2.30
CA PHE A 242 -10.29 18.08 2.72
C PHE A 242 -8.89 17.52 2.44
N ASP A 243 -8.77 16.42 1.69
CA ASP A 243 -7.51 15.98 1.11
C ASP A 243 -7.34 16.58 -0.30
N HIS A 244 -6.62 17.68 -0.37
CA HIS A 244 -6.35 18.38 -1.63
C HIS A 244 -5.25 17.72 -2.46
N MET A 245 -4.52 16.76 -1.91
CA MET A 245 -3.42 16.08 -2.59
C MET A 245 -3.89 14.79 -3.26
N VAL A 246 -4.75 14.04 -2.60
CA VAL A 246 -5.25 12.74 -3.06
C VAL A 246 -6.75 12.66 -2.84
N GLY A 247 -7.50 12.71 -3.93
CA GLY A 247 -8.96 12.64 -3.86
C GLY A 247 -9.50 11.30 -3.39
N TRP A 248 -10.75 11.32 -2.92
CA TRP A 248 -11.45 10.15 -2.41
C TRP A 248 -11.48 9.00 -3.44
N ARG A 249 -11.92 9.26 -4.67
CA ARG A 249 -12.01 8.26 -5.77
C ARG A 249 -10.75 7.42 -5.96
N THR A 250 -9.60 8.11 -6.06
CA THR A 250 -8.31 7.48 -6.35
C THR A 250 -7.78 6.72 -5.14
N SER A 251 -8.04 7.21 -3.92
CA SER A 251 -7.62 6.53 -2.69
C SER A 251 -8.51 5.38 -2.26
N SER A 252 -9.80 5.39 -2.60
CA SER A 252 -10.75 4.32 -2.31
C SER A 252 -10.95 3.33 -3.46
N ILE A 253 -10.33 3.56 -4.64
CA ILE A 253 -10.56 2.77 -5.87
C ILE A 253 -12.08 2.69 -6.15
N ARG A 254 -12.71 3.86 -6.26
CA ARG A 254 -14.15 4.02 -6.55
C ARG A 254 -14.36 4.95 -7.74
N ARG A 255 -15.41 4.67 -8.51
CA ARG A 255 -15.96 5.58 -9.52
C ARG A 255 -16.64 6.76 -8.83
N GLU A 256 -16.87 7.85 -9.57
CA GLU A 256 -17.66 8.97 -9.05
C GLU A 256 -19.07 8.53 -8.62
N SER A 257 -19.72 7.69 -9.43
CA SER A 257 -21.06 7.18 -9.17
C SER A 257 -21.15 6.24 -7.96
N GLU A 258 -20.02 5.77 -7.45
CA GLU A 258 -19.92 4.89 -6.27
C GLU A 258 -19.64 5.68 -5.00
N LEU A 259 -19.40 6.99 -5.09
CA LEU A 259 -19.22 7.83 -3.91
C LEU A 259 -20.57 8.15 -3.29
N VAL A 260 -20.77 7.69 -2.05
CA VAL A 260 -21.94 8.01 -1.24
C VAL A 260 -21.74 9.33 -0.49
N GLU A 261 -22.82 9.95 0.00
CA GLU A 261 -22.65 11.07 0.92
C GLU A 261 -21.98 10.61 2.22
N PRO A 262 -20.87 11.24 2.66
CA PRO A 262 -20.18 10.80 3.86
C PRO A 262 -21.04 10.92 5.10
N SER A 263 -21.13 9.84 5.88
CA SER A 263 -21.72 9.89 7.21
C SER A 263 -21.00 10.93 8.07
N ARG A 264 -21.77 11.78 8.75
CA ARG A 264 -21.22 12.68 9.79
C ARG A 264 -20.95 11.94 11.10
N ARG A 265 -21.50 10.73 11.26
CA ARG A 265 -21.33 9.88 12.45
C ARG A 265 -20.08 9.03 12.29
N SER A 266 -19.26 9.07 13.31
CA SER A 266 -18.07 8.23 13.45
C SER A 266 -18.48 6.82 13.88
N LEU A 267 -17.66 5.83 13.53
CA LEU A 267 -17.77 4.47 14.02
C LEU A 267 -17.40 4.44 15.52
N ASP A 268 -18.09 3.62 16.30
CA ASP A 268 -17.88 3.51 17.74
C ASP A 268 -16.41 3.20 18.07
N GLY A 269 -15.79 4.05 18.89
CA GLY A 269 -14.40 3.95 19.29
C GLY A 269 -13.39 4.67 18.37
N TYR A 270 -13.80 5.17 17.20
CA TYR A 270 -12.89 5.82 16.23
C TYR A 270 -13.47 7.11 15.65
N LYS A 271 -13.18 8.25 16.31
CA LYS A 271 -13.76 9.58 16.00
C LYS A 271 -13.73 10.01 14.53
N HIS A 272 -12.77 9.57 13.73
CA HIS A 272 -12.63 10.02 12.33
C HIS A 272 -12.85 8.92 11.29
N VAL A 273 -13.10 7.68 11.70
CA VAL A 273 -13.51 6.60 10.78
C VAL A 273 -15.02 6.67 10.65
N VAL A 274 -15.54 6.88 9.44
CA VAL A 274 -16.97 7.14 9.21
C VAL A 274 -17.69 6.02 8.46
N ASP A 275 -16.95 5.21 7.70
CA ASP A 275 -17.49 4.02 7.05
C ASP A 275 -16.39 2.94 6.88
N VAL A 276 -16.82 1.68 6.92
CA VAL A 276 -15.96 0.51 6.70
C VAL A 276 -16.73 -0.52 5.89
N GLU A 277 -16.29 -0.72 4.65
CA GLU A 277 -16.93 -1.61 3.68
C GLU A 277 -15.94 -2.70 3.24
N TYR A 278 -16.42 -3.93 3.05
CA TYR A 278 -15.65 -4.96 2.34
C TYR A 278 -16.24 -5.16 0.94
N CYS A 279 -15.44 -4.90 -0.08
CA CYS A 279 -15.79 -5.13 -1.47
C CYS A 279 -15.11 -6.43 -1.96
N PRO A 280 -15.87 -7.47 -2.37
CA PRO A 280 -15.29 -8.69 -2.90
C PRO A 280 -14.60 -8.48 -4.25
N PRO A 281 -13.74 -9.42 -4.69
CA PRO A 281 -13.16 -9.39 -6.03
C PRO A 281 -14.24 -9.36 -7.12
N VAL A 282 -14.03 -8.53 -8.14
CA VAL A 282 -14.89 -8.42 -9.33
C VAL A 282 -14.21 -9.14 -10.50
N PRO A 283 -14.83 -10.18 -11.08
CA PRO A 283 -14.30 -10.83 -12.28
C PRO A 283 -14.17 -9.83 -13.43
N SER A 284 -13.02 -9.85 -14.09
CA SER A 284 -12.72 -9.00 -15.24
C SER A 284 -11.62 -9.65 -16.07
N GLU A 285 -11.70 -9.49 -17.39
CA GLU A 285 -10.63 -9.82 -18.35
C GLU A 285 -9.33 -9.02 -18.07
N GLY A 286 -9.40 -8.02 -17.19
CA GLY A 286 -8.28 -7.17 -16.82
C GLY A 286 -8.31 -5.82 -17.54
N PRO A 287 -7.35 -4.95 -17.25
CA PRO A 287 -7.23 -3.65 -17.88
C PRO A 287 -6.81 -3.80 -19.35
N HIS A 288 -7.45 -3.01 -20.20
CA HIS A 288 -7.13 -2.89 -21.63
C HIS A 288 -6.48 -1.54 -21.90
N PHE A 289 -5.65 -1.48 -22.95
CA PHE A 289 -5.14 -0.22 -23.47
C PHE A 289 -5.53 -0.09 -24.96
N PRO A 290 -6.77 0.32 -25.25
CA PRO A 290 -7.28 0.33 -26.61
C PRO A 290 -6.59 1.39 -27.48
N ALA A 291 -6.62 1.21 -28.80
CA ALA A 291 -6.06 2.18 -29.76
C ALA A 291 -6.64 3.60 -29.57
N LYS A 292 -7.91 3.72 -29.14
CA LYS A 292 -8.53 5.00 -28.77
C LYS A 292 -7.80 5.69 -27.61
N ALA A 293 -7.42 4.95 -26.58
CA ALA A 293 -6.66 5.49 -25.45
C ALA A 293 -5.24 5.91 -25.86
N ALA A 294 -4.59 5.16 -26.74
CA ALA A 294 -3.28 5.53 -27.29
C ALA A 294 -3.34 6.86 -28.07
N ARG A 295 -4.35 7.03 -28.95
CA ARG A 295 -4.60 8.29 -29.68
C ARG A 295 -4.93 9.45 -28.74
N ALA A 296 -5.76 9.21 -27.72
CA ALA A 296 -6.12 10.24 -26.73
C ALA A 296 -4.90 10.66 -25.88
N LYS A 297 -4.02 9.71 -25.55
CA LYS A 297 -2.74 9.98 -24.87
C LYS A 297 -1.81 10.83 -25.73
N GLU A 298 -1.68 10.50 -27.01
CA GLU A 298 -0.91 11.28 -27.97
C GLU A 298 -1.43 12.72 -28.08
N ALA A 299 -2.75 12.87 -28.22
CA ALA A 299 -3.40 14.18 -28.25
C ALA A 299 -3.14 14.97 -26.95
N ALA A 300 -3.27 14.34 -25.78
CA ALA A 300 -3.02 14.99 -24.49
C ALA A 300 -1.55 15.39 -24.28
N GLN A 301 -0.60 14.76 -24.98
CA GLN A 301 0.81 15.10 -24.94
C GLN A 301 1.21 16.18 -25.96
N THR A 302 0.45 16.33 -27.05
CA THR A 302 0.81 17.18 -28.20
C THR A 302 0.01 18.48 -28.27
N ALA A 303 -1.25 18.49 -27.84
CA ALA A 303 -2.12 19.65 -27.86
C ALA A 303 -2.90 19.78 -26.54
N SER A 304 -2.97 21.00 -26.01
CA SER A 304 -3.76 21.32 -24.81
C SER A 304 -5.27 21.34 -25.13
N ASN A 305 -5.80 20.26 -25.71
CA ASN A 305 -7.25 20.09 -25.83
C ASN A 305 -7.78 19.48 -24.54
N THR A 306 -8.41 20.34 -23.76
CA THR A 306 -8.96 20.07 -22.44
C THR A 306 -9.98 18.92 -22.43
N GLN A 307 -10.72 18.69 -23.52
CA GLN A 307 -11.72 17.63 -23.62
C GLN A 307 -11.09 16.25 -23.86
N HIS A 308 -10.18 16.13 -24.82
CA HIS A 308 -9.48 14.88 -25.10
C HIS A 308 -8.63 14.40 -23.92
N THR A 309 -8.07 15.34 -23.15
CA THR A 309 -7.37 15.04 -21.91
C THR A 309 -8.32 14.41 -20.87
N ALA A 310 -9.52 14.97 -20.68
CA ALA A 310 -10.49 14.42 -19.73
C ALA A 310 -10.95 13.01 -20.13
N GLU A 311 -11.29 12.81 -21.42
CA GLU A 311 -11.67 11.50 -21.95
C GLU A 311 -10.55 10.45 -21.78
N TYR A 312 -9.29 10.84 -21.97
CA TYR A 312 -8.15 9.96 -21.71
C TYR A 312 -8.11 9.52 -20.23
N TYR A 313 -8.21 10.47 -19.30
CA TYR A 313 -8.21 10.15 -17.87
C TYR A 313 -9.40 9.28 -17.46
N ASP A 314 -10.60 9.53 -17.98
CA ASP A 314 -11.77 8.72 -17.69
C ASP A 314 -11.58 7.27 -18.17
N MET A 315 -11.05 7.07 -19.39
CA MET A 315 -10.73 5.73 -19.89
C MET A 315 -9.66 5.03 -19.05
N MET A 316 -8.58 5.71 -18.68
CA MET A 316 -7.52 5.10 -17.87
C MET A 316 -7.98 4.78 -16.45
N GLU A 317 -8.78 5.66 -15.85
CA GLU A 317 -9.32 5.42 -14.53
C GLU A 317 -10.23 4.18 -14.51
N GLU A 318 -11.14 4.06 -15.47
CA GLU A 318 -12.03 2.90 -15.58
C GLU A 318 -11.24 1.60 -15.73
N GLU A 319 -10.23 1.56 -16.60
CA GLU A 319 -9.41 0.36 -16.79
C GLU A 319 -8.56 0.04 -15.56
N MET A 320 -8.01 1.05 -14.86
CA MET A 320 -7.30 0.84 -13.61
C MET A 320 -8.21 0.32 -12.49
N ILE A 321 -9.44 0.86 -12.38
CA ILE A 321 -10.44 0.37 -11.43
C ILE A 321 -10.77 -1.09 -11.72
N ARG A 322 -11.05 -1.44 -12.97
CA ARG A 322 -11.32 -2.84 -13.38
C ARG A 322 -10.18 -3.77 -12.99
N GLY A 323 -8.93 -3.39 -13.29
CA GLY A 323 -7.76 -4.20 -12.95
C GLY A 323 -7.57 -4.36 -11.45
N LEU A 324 -7.72 -3.29 -10.68
CA LEU A 324 -7.52 -3.31 -9.22
C LEU A 324 -8.67 -4.00 -8.46
N GLN A 325 -9.90 -3.93 -8.97
CA GLN A 325 -11.07 -4.59 -8.36
C GLN A 325 -11.07 -6.11 -8.60
N ARG A 326 -10.15 -6.67 -9.39
CA ARG A 326 -9.96 -8.13 -9.51
C ARG A 326 -9.51 -8.81 -8.23
N VAL A 327 -9.13 -8.03 -7.20
CA VAL A 327 -8.89 -8.53 -5.85
C VAL A 327 -9.83 -7.80 -4.88
N GLY A 328 -10.20 -8.46 -3.79
CA GLY A 328 -11.09 -7.89 -2.78
C GLY A 328 -10.39 -6.84 -1.92
N TRP A 329 -11.10 -5.79 -1.54
CA TRP A 329 -10.60 -4.67 -0.75
C TRP A 329 -11.50 -4.37 0.43
N LYS A 330 -10.89 -4.14 1.59
CA LYS A 330 -11.54 -3.43 2.69
C LYS A 330 -11.34 -1.93 2.46
N LYS A 331 -12.42 -1.16 2.35
CA LYS A 331 -12.39 0.29 2.15
C LYS A 331 -12.81 0.95 3.47
N VAL A 332 -11.98 1.87 3.95
CA VAL A 332 -12.19 2.62 5.18
C VAL A 332 -12.23 4.08 4.82
N ASP A 333 -13.36 4.72 5.06
CA ASP A 333 -13.54 6.12 4.79
C ASP A 333 -13.30 6.94 6.05
N VAL A 334 -12.47 7.97 5.91
CA VAL A 334 -11.98 8.83 6.99
C VAL A 334 -12.46 10.25 6.76
N SER A 335 -13.00 10.88 7.81
CA SER A 335 -13.46 12.25 7.76
C SER A 335 -12.97 13.07 8.95
N PHE A 336 -12.21 14.13 8.65
CA PHE A 336 -11.71 15.09 9.61
C PHE A 336 -12.62 16.32 9.76
N HIS A 337 -13.89 16.24 9.34
CA HIS A 337 -14.83 17.37 9.40
C HIS A 337 -14.96 18.01 10.79
N SER A 338 -14.79 17.20 11.85
CA SER A 338 -14.85 17.62 13.25
C SER A 338 -13.49 17.94 13.88
N ALA A 339 -12.41 17.93 13.09
CA ALA A 339 -11.08 18.33 13.53
C ALA A 339 -10.95 19.86 13.52
N PHE A 340 -10.06 20.39 14.38
CA PHE A 340 -9.82 21.83 14.47
C PHE A 340 -9.25 22.41 13.16
N TRP A 341 -8.40 21.64 12.46
CA TRP A 341 -7.87 21.98 11.13
C TRP A 341 -8.17 20.87 10.12
N PRO A 342 -9.36 20.84 9.49
CA PRO A 342 -9.77 19.77 8.59
C PRO A 342 -8.92 19.70 7.30
N PHE A 343 -8.39 20.83 6.84
CA PHE A 343 -7.57 20.95 5.62
C PHE A 343 -6.22 20.20 5.68
N PHE A 344 -5.82 19.70 6.85
CA PHE A 344 -4.65 18.82 7.00
C PHE A 344 -4.99 17.33 6.85
N ALA A 345 -6.16 16.95 6.31
CA ALA A 345 -6.60 15.56 6.19
C ALA A 345 -5.54 14.59 5.64
N HIS A 346 -4.76 15.03 4.65
CA HIS A 346 -3.68 14.23 4.04
C HIS A 346 -2.59 13.82 5.03
N ASN A 347 -2.26 14.70 5.97
CA ASN A 347 -1.24 14.48 6.99
C ASN A 347 -1.83 13.99 8.32
N ASN A 348 -3.08 14.34 8.61
CA ASN A 348 -3.85 13.81 9.72
C ASN A 348 -3.96 12.29 9.62
N ILE A 349 -4.29 11.72 8.45
CA ILE A 349 -4.55 10.28 8.30
C ILE A 349 -3.40 9.37 8.78
N HIS A 350 -2.16 9.87 8.82
CA HIS A 350 -0.99 9.13 9.34
C HIS A 350 -0.29 9.81 10.52
N VAL A 351 -0.82 10.93 11.03
CA VAL A 351 -0.27 11.73 12.13
C VAL A 351 1.19 12.15 11.87
N LYS A 352 1.43 12.90 10.80
CA LYS A 352 2.78 13.36 10.40
C LYS A 352 3.54 14.08 11.52
N SER A 353 2.84 14.87 12.31
CA SER A 353 3.38 15.60 13.46
C SER A 353 2.34 15.56 14.55
N GLU A 354 2.69 15.05 15.72
CA GLU A 354 1.76 14.89 16.84
C GLU A 354 1.10 16.22 17.24
N TRP A 355 1.84 17.32 17.17
CA TRP A 355 1.32 18.65 17.54
C TRP A 355 0.24 19.16 16.58
N LEU A 356 0.40 18.96 15.27
CA LEU A 356 -0.54 19.47 14.25
C LEU A 356 -1.61 18.48 13.82
N HIS A 357 -1.28 17.18 13.88
CA HIS A 357 -2.01 16.13 13.17
C HIS A 357 -2.59 15.07 14.11
N SER A 358 -2.64 15.33 15.42
CA SER A 358 -3.17 14.41 16.44
C SER A 358 -4.63 13.99 16.22
N ALA A 359 -5.41 14.73 15.43
CA ALA A 359 -6.75 14.30 15.00
C ALA A 359 -6.71 12.90 14.33
N GLY A 360 -5.59 12.54 13.70
CA GLY A 360 -5.39 11.21 13.10
C GLY A 360 -5.18 10.05 14.05
N ALA A 361 -5.00 10.28 15.36
CA ALA A 361 -4.67 9.24 16.33
C ALA A 361 -5.65 8.05 16.29
N GLY A 362 -6.96 8.35 16.14
CA GLY A 362 -7.99 7.32 16.01
C GLY A 362 -7.86 6.47 14.73
N VAL A 363 -7.34 7.04 13.64
CA VAL A 363 -7.07 6.28 12.40
C VAL A 363 -5.92 5.31 12.60
N ILE A 364 -4.82 5.74 13.22
CA ILE A 364 -3.68 4.86 13.55
C ILE A 364 -4.10 3.76 14.53
N ALA A 365 -4.92 4.09 15.54
CA ALA A 365 -5.50 3.10 16.44
C ALA A 365 -6.33 2.05 15.67
N HIS A 366 -7.18 2.49 14.72
CA HIS A 366 -7.96 1.57 13.89
C HIS A 366 -7.07 0.70 12.99
N VAL A 367 -5.97 1.23 12.46
CA VAL A 367 -4.98 0.46 11.70
C VAL A 367 -4.35 -0.63 12.60
N ALA A 368 -3.90 -0.27 13.80
CA ALA A 368 -3.30 -1.20 14.74
C ALA A 368 -4.26 -2.34 15.14
N ASP A 369 -5.52 -2.00 15.44
CA ASP A 369 -6.54 -2.98 15.79
C ASP A 369 -6.86 -3.93 14.62
N ASN A 370 -6.86 -3.42 13.38
CA ASN A 370 -7.00 -4.26 12.19
C ASN A 370 -5.81 -5.21 12.01
N LEU A 371 -4.57 -4.73 12.16
CA LEU A 371 -3.36 -5.56 12.09
C LEU A 371 -3.41 -6.68 13.14
N LYS A 372 -3.80 -6.35 14.38
CA LYS A 372 -3.90 -7.30 15.49
C LYS A 372 -4.94 -8.40 15.26
N ARG A 373 -6.13 -8.05 14.76
CA ARG A 373 -7.19 -9.02 14.44
C ARG A 373 -6.71 -10.06 13.41
N GLN A 374 -6.00 -9.61 12.38
CA GLN A 374 -5.49 -10.49 11.32
C GLN A 374 -4.41 -11.46 11.83
N GLU A 375 -3.63 -11.08 12.85
CA GLU A 375 -2.76 -12.02 13.54
C GLU A 375 -3.54 -13.09 14.31
N SER A 376 -4.55 -12.69 15.09
CA SER A 376 -5.33 -13.61 15.93
C SER A 376 -6.08 -14.67 15.12
N HIS A 377 -6.63 -14.31 13.96
CA HIS A 377 -7.28 -15.28 13.07
C HIS A 377 -6.29 -16.31 12.48
N THR A 378 -5.01 -15.96 12.33
CA THR A 378 -3.98 -16.90 11.89
C THR A 378 -3.65 -17.92 12.98
N PHE A 379 -3.66 -17.53 14.27
CA PHE A 379 -3.43 -18.44 15.38
C PHE A 379 -4.58 -19.44 15.62
N LEU A 380 -5.83 -19.05 15.35
CA LEU A 380 -6.98 -19.96 15.50
C LEU A 380 -7.04 -21.01 14.38
N ALA A 381 -6.67 -20.64 13.15
CA ALA A 381 -6.63 -21.59 12.03
C ALA A 381 -5.47 -22.60 12.12
N ALA A 382 -4.42 -22.30 12.89
CA ALA A 382 -3.27 -23.19 13.10
C ALA A 382 -3.44 -24.18 14.28
N ASN A 383 -4.49 -24.01 15.09
CA ASN A 383 -4.79 -24.84 16.27
C ASN A 383 -6.04 -25.72 16.11
N LEU A 384 -6.62 -25.77 14.90
CA LEU A 384 -7.65 -26.69 14.45
C LEU A 384 -7.02 -27.63 13.42
#